data_AF-A0A932E5R4-F1
#
_entry.id   AF-A0A932E5R4-F1
#
_cell.length_a   1.000
_cell.length_b   1.000
_cell.length_c   1.000
_cell.angle_alpha   90.00
_cell.angle_beta   90.00
_cell.angle_gamma   90.00
#
_symmetry.space_group_name_H-M   'P 1'
#
loop_
_entity.id
_entity.type
_entity.pdbx_description
1 polymer ?
#
loop_
_entity_poly.entity_id
_entity_poly.type
_entity_poly.pdbx_seq_one_letter_code
_entity_poly.pdbx_strand_id
1 'polypeptide(L)'
;MKPAGIAYFNQVWNHEVLWDMVKGFALALVVVFGILALDFRSFRWAIVGYAPLLFTILLIYGVVGYTGKDFDMPISVLSCLSLGMAVDFAIHFVSRLRQRLADVPGESLHDACCWTAARPGKGIMRNAVLFAASFAVMILAPLTPYITVGAFIVSMMLLSALMTMLVLPALVTVLGRWLPLMPEARRETKNDEAMKGA
;
A
#
# COMPACT_ATOMS: atom_id res chain seq x y z
N MET A 1 -22.81 2.18 -42.20
CA MET A 1 -23.88 2.40 -41.20
C MET A 1 -23.20 2.49 -39.85
N LYS A 2 -23.34 3.61 -39.11
CA LYS A 2 -22.93 3.62 -37.70
C LYS A 2 -23.87 2.64 -36.97
N PRO A 3 -23.36 1.67 -36.19
CA PRO A 3 -24.25 0.80 -35.45
C PRO A 3 -25.08 1.69 -34.50
N ALA A 4 -26.40 1.53 -34.50
CA ALA A 4 -27.32 2.33 -33.71
C ALA A 4 -28.17 1.40 -32.84
N GLY A 5 -28.40 1.80 -31.58
CA GLY A 5 -29.19 1.03 -30.62
C GLY A 5 -28.49 0.83 -29.27
N ILE A 6 -29.25 0.32 -28.28
CA ILE A 6 -28.81 0.12 -26.90
C ILE A 6 -27.60 -0.83 -26.80
N ALA A 7 -27.50 -1.80 -27.71
CA ALA A 7 -26.36 -2.71 -27.78
C ALA A 7 -25.04 -2.01 -28.16
N TYR A 8 -25.08 -1.10 -29.15
CA TYR A 8 -23.91 -0.30 -29.52
C TYR A 8 -23.55 0.70 -28.43
N PHE A 9 -24.56 1.33 -27.80
CA PHE A 9 -24.35 2.20 -26.65
C PHE A 9 -23.67 1.46 -25.49
N ASN A 10 -24.13 0.27 -25.11
CA ASN A 10 -23.52 -0.54 -24.05
C ASN A 10 -22.09 -0.97 -24.41
N GLN A 11 -21.82 -1.26 -25.68
CA GLN A 11 -20.47 -1.65 -26.10
C GLN A 11 -19.48 -0.48 -26.01
N VAL A 12 -19.87 0.71 -26.50
CA VAL A 12 -19.06 1.93 -26.38
C VAL A 12 -18.91 2.33 -24.92
N TRP A 13 -20.00 2.33 -24.16
CA TRP A 13 -20.01 2.64 -22.73
C TRP A 13 -19.04 1.75 -21.95
N ASN A 14 -19.16 0.42 -22.10
CA ASN A 14 -18.26 -0.51 -21.41
C ASN A 14 -16.80 -0.29 -21.82
N HIS A 15 -16.54 -0.01 -23.09
CA HIS A 15 -15.18 0.25 -23.56
C HIS A 15 -14.57 1.52 -22.93
N GLU A 16 -15.30 2.63 -22.94
CA GLU A 16 -14.85 3.90 -22.35
C GLU A 16 -14.62 3.75 -20.84
N VAL A 17 -15.58 3.12 -20.16
CA VAL A 17 -15.54 2.89 -18.71
C VAL A 17 -14.35 2.02 -18.31
N LEU A 18 -14.04 0.97 -19.07
CA LEU A 18 -12.87 0.12 -18.83
C LEU A 18 -11.55 0.91 -18.95
N TRP A 19 -11.41 1.74 -19.99
CA TRP A 19 -10.21 2.55 -20.15
C TRP A 19 -10.04 3.58 -19.05
N ASP A 20 -11.13 4.18 -18.57
CA ASP A 20 -11.08 5.13 -17.48
C ASP A 20 -10.73 4.46 -16.15
N MET A 21 -11.15 3.21 -15.93
CA MET A 21 -10.69 2.41 -14.79
C MET A 21 -9.18 2.14 -14.85
N VAL A 22 -8.67 1.73 -16.00
CA VAL A 22 -7.23 1.45 -16.18
C VAL A 22 -6.41 2.73 -16.00
N LYS A 23 -6.84 3.85 -16.59
CA LYS A 23 -6.18 5.16 -16.40
C LYS A 23 -6.23 5.60 -14.95
N GLY A 24 -7.39 5.44 -14.28
CA GLY A 24 -7.57 5.80 -12.87
C GLY A 24 -6.66 4.99 -11.96
N PHE A 25 -6.56 3.68 -12.19
CA PHE A 25 -5.66 2.81 -11.45
C PHE A 25 -4.17 3.14 -11.71
N ALA A 26 -3.79 3.37 -12.97
CA ALA A 26 -2.43 3.79 -13.31
C ALA A 26 -2.07 5.14 -12.68
N LEU A 27 -3.01 6.10 -12.67
CA LEU A 27 -2.83 7.38 -12.00
C LEU A 27 -2.66 7.19 -10.49
N ALA A 28 -3.46 6.31 -9.87
CA ALA A 28 -3.32 6.00 -8.45
C ALA A 28 -1.91 5.47 -8.10
N LEU A 29 -1.34 4.61 -8.95
CA LEU A 29 0.03 4.13 -8.78
C LEU A 29 1.05 5.28 -8.77
N VAL A 30 0.94 6.20 -9.72
CA VAL A 30 1.82 7.38 -9.82
C VAL A 30 1.64 8.31 -8.61
N VAL A 31 0.40 8.57 -8.21
CA VAL A 31 0.08 9.43 -7.07
C VAL A 31 0.61 8.83 -5.76
N VAL A 32 0.42 7.52 -5.54
CA VAL A 32 0.93 6.82 -4.35
C VAL A 32 2.46 6.87 -4.30
N PHE A 33 3.13 6.68 -5.43
CA PHE A 33 4.59 6.86 -5.50
C PHE A 33 4.99 8.30 -5.16
N GLY A 34 4.27 9.29 -5.68
CA GLY A 34 4.48 10.70 -5.35
C GLY A 34 4.32 10.99 -3.87
N ILE A 35 3.28 10.44 -3.22
CA ILE A 35 3.05 10.57 -1.77
C ILE A 35 4.23 9.98 -0.99
N LEU A 36 4.70 8.77 -1.36
CA LEU A 36 5.88 8.17 -0.73
C LEU A 36 7.14 9.02 -0.89
N ALA A 37 7.37 9.58 -2.09
CA ALA A 37 8.50 10.45 -2.35
C ALA A 37 8.46 11.73 -1.50
N LEU A 38 7.26 12.27 -1.26
CA LEU A 38 7.05 13.44 -0.39
C LEU A 38 7.23 13.09 1.09
N ASP A 39 6.64 12.01 1.58
CA ASP A 39 6.70 11.59 2.99
C ASP A 39 8.14 11.26 3.42
N PHE A 40 8.82 10.47 2.59
CA PHE A 40 10.21 10.08 2.81
C PHE A 40 11.20 11.19 2.47
N ARG A 41 10.77 12.25 1.76
CA ARG A 41 11.63 13.33 1.24
C ARG A 41 12.87 12.81 0.50
N SER A 42 12.77 11.61 -0.07
CA SER A 42 13.87 10.91 -0.73
C SER A 42 13.34 9.93 -1.76
N PHE A 43 13.74 10.15 -3.02
CA PHE A 43 13.33 9.32 -4.14
C PHE A 43 13.79 7.86 -4.01
N ARG A 44 14.99 7.63 -3.45
CA ARG A 44 15.56 6.29 -3.29
C ARG A 44 14.76 5.45 -2.28
N TRP A 45 14.37 6.07 -1.17
CA TRP A 45 13.54 5.42 -0.17
C TRP A 45 12.10 5.22 -0.65
N ALA A 46 11.58 6.13 -1.49
CA ALA A 46 10.29 5.93 -2.13
C ALA A 46 10.27 4.66 -2.99
N ILE A 47 11.31 4.43 -3.80
CA ILE A 47 11.44 3.19 -4.59
C ILE A 47 11.44 1.96 -3.69
N VAL A 48 12.23 1.98 -2.60
CA VAL A 48 12.32 0.83 -1.68
C VAL A 48 10.99 0.57 -0.96
N GLY A 49 10.29 1.61 -0.50
CA GLY A 49 8.96 1.47 0.12
C GLY A 49 7.86 1.08 -0.86
N TYR A 50 8.01 1.43 -2.14
CA TYR A 50 7.05 1.13 -3.19
C TYR A 50 7.20 -0.30 -3.75
N ALA A 51 8.37 -0.92 -3.62
CA ALA A 51 8.63 -2.27 -4.15
C ALA A 51 7.74 -3.38 -3.53
N PRO A 52 7.52 -3.47 -2.20
CA PRO A 52 6.58 -4.42 -1.62
C PRO A 52 5.17 -4.26 -2.17
N LEU A 53 4.73 -3.01 -2.36
CA LEU A 53 3.41 -2.69 -2.91
C LEU A 53 3.26 -3.22 -4.34
N LEU A 54 4.22 -2.93 -5.22
CA LEU A 54 4.23 -3.43 -6.60
C LEU A 54 4.18 -4.96 -6.65
N PHE A 55 4.93 -5.62 -5.77
CA PHE A 55 4.96 -7.08 -5.71
C PHE A 55 3.60 -7.64 -5.27
N THR A 56 2.96 -7.05 -4.26
CA THR A 56 1.62 -7.43 -3.80
C THR A 56 0.57 -7.26 -4.90
N ILE A 57 0.58 -6.13 -5.61
CA ILE A 57 -0.32 -5.85 -6.74
C ILE A 57 -0.15 -6.91 -7.82
N LEU A 58 1.09 -7.17 -8.22
CA LEU A 58 1.41 -8.13 -9.28
C LEU A 58 0.89 -9.52 -8.92
N LEU A 59 1.09 -9.97 -7.68
CA LEU A 59 0.60 -11.26 -7.22
C LEU A 59 -0.92 -11.35 -7.23
N ILE A 60 -1.62 -10.34 -6.71
CA ILE A 60 -3.08 -10.38 -6.59
C ILE A 60 -3.74 -10.30 -7.96
N TYR A 61 -3.34 -9.35 -8.79
CA TYR A 61 -3.87 -9.26 -10.15
C TYR A 61 -3.42 -10.44 -11.02
N GLY A 62 -2.25 -11.02 -10.74
CA GLY A 62 -1.82 -12.27 -11.37
C GLY A 62 -2.77 -13.42 -11.05
N VAL A 63 -3.19 -13.57 -9.78
CA VAL A 63 -4.17 -14.58 -9.37
C VAL A 63 -5.57 -14.28 -9.94
N VAL A 64 -6.02 -13.01 -9.92
CA VAL A 64 -7.31 -12.61 -10.50
C VAL A 64 -7.34 -12.88 -12.01
N GLY A 65 -6.27 -12.52 -12.74
CA GLY A 65 -6.14 -12.82 -14.17
C GLY A 65 -6.07 -14.33 -14.45
N TYR A 66 -5.35 -15.08 -13.63
CA TYR A 66 -5.25 -16.54 -13.74
C TYR A 66 -6.60 -17.25 -13.51
N THR A 67 -7.41 -16.74 -12.57
CA THR A 67 -8.75 -17.27 -12.32
C THR A 67 -9.77 -16.91 -13.41
N GLY A 68 -9.37 -16.13 -14.42
CA GLY A 68 -10.23 -15.76 -15.54
C GLY A 68 -11.33 -14.77 -15.18
N LYS A 69 -11.19 -14.06 -14.05
CA LYS A 69 -12.17 -13.05 -13.64
C LYS A 69 -11.88 -11.72 -14.36
N ASP A 70 -12.93 -11.16 -14.95
CA ASP A 70 -12.85 -9.84 -15.58
C ASP A 70 -12.53 -8.74 -14.56
N PHE A 71 -11.73 -7.77 -15.02
CA PHE A 71 -11.49 -6.54 -14.27
C PHE A 71 -12.74 -5.65 -14.35
N ASP A 72 -13.48 -5.61 -13.25
CA ASP A 72 -14.76 -4.91 -13.14
C ASP A 72 -14.63 -3.57 -12.39
N MET A 73 -15.69 -2.76 -12.47
CA MET A 73 -15.77 -1.47 -11.77
C MET A 73 -15.52 -1.59 -10.27
N PRO A 74 -16.16 -2.53 -9.54
CA PRO A 74 -15.95 -2.66 -8.10
C PRO A 74 -14.50 -3.02 -7.75
N ILE A 75 -13.86 -3.95 -8.47
CA ILE A 75 -12.45 -4.28 -8.26
C ILE A 75 -11.60 -3.04 -8.50
N SER A 76 -11.77 -2.32 -9.62
CA SER A 76 -10.93 -1.15 -9.93
C SER A 76 -10.97 -0.09 -8.82
N VAL A 77 -12.16 0.30 -8.38
CA VAL A 77 -12.33 1.34 -7.35
C VAL A 77 -11.76 0.88 -6.01
N LEU A 78 -12.05 -0.35 -5.60
CA LEU A 78 -11.62 -0.87 -4.29
C LEU A 78 -10.14 -1.25 -4.28
N SER A 79 -9.55 -1.50 -5.44
CA SER A 79 -8.11 -1.65 -5.59
C SER A 79 -7.39 -0.34 -5.36
N CYS A 80 -7.89 0.77 -5.91
CA CYS A 80 -7.35 2.10 -5.62
C CYS A 80 -7.39 2.41 -4.11
N LEU A 81 -8.50 2.08 -3.45
CA LEU A 81 -8.63 2.22 -1.99
C LEU A 81 -7.62 1.33 -1.25
N SER A 82 -7.49 0.08 -1.67
CA SER A 82 -6.57 -0.89 -1.07
C SER A 82 -5.11 -0.51 -1.24
N LEU A 83 -4.74 0.09 -2.36
CA LEU A 83 -3.40 0.64 -2.59
C LEU A 83 -3.04 1.70 -1.54
N GLY A 84 -3.97 2.62 -1.25
CA GLY A 84 -3.78 3.65 -0.24
C GLY A 84 -3.58 3.06 1.16
N MET A 85 -4.39 2.05 1.53
CA MET A 85 -4.23 1.37 2.81
C MET A 85 -2.94 0.53 2.87
N ALA A 86 -2.57 -0.12 1.78
CA ALA A 86 -1.38 -0.96 1.70
C ALA A 86 -0.08 -0.14 1.82
N VAL A 87 -0.06 1.09 1.29
CA VAL A 87 1.14 1.94 1.35
C VAL A 87 1.44 2.44 2.77
N ASP A 88 0.42 2.56 3.61
CA ASP A 88 0.57 2.95 5.02
C ASP A 88 1.51 1.99 5.78
N PHE A 89 1.50 0.70 5.44
CA PHE A 89 2.40 -0.27 6.05
C PHE A 89 3.88 0.05 5.78
N ALA A 90 4.20 0.43 4.54
CA ALA A 90 5.56 0.83 4.17
C ALA A 90 5.95 2.14 4.85
N ILE A 91 5.05 3.12 4.88
CA ILE A 91 5.27 4.41 5.57
C ILE A 91 5.56 4.18 7.05
N HIS A 92 4.70 3.42 7.74
CA HIS A 92 4.84 3.14 9.16
C HIS A 92 6.15 2.40 9.47
N PHE A 93 6.52 1.42 8.64
CA PHE A 93 7.77 0.68 8.82
C PHE A 93 9.00 1.58 8.64
N VAL A 94 9.08 2.32 7.54
CA VAL A 94 10.23 3.19 7.23
C VAL A 94 10.34 4.33 8.26
N SER A 95 9.22 4.91 8.66
CA SER A 95 9.19 5.96 9.69
C SER A 95 9.73 5.45 11.03
N ARG A 96 9.31 4.25 11.47
CA ARG A 96 9.85 3.64 12.69
C ARG A 96 11.30 3.22 12.59
N LEU A 97 11.72 2.71 11.44
CA LEU A 97 13.14 2.41 11.20
C LEU A 97 14.00 3.68 11.30
N ARG A 98 13.55 4.78 10.70
CA ARG A 98 14.23 6.08 10.74
C ARG A 98 14.33 6.60 12.18
N GLN A 99 13.24 6.55 12.94
CA GLN A 99 13.25 6.94 14.34
C GLN A 99 14.23 6.10 15.15
N ARG A 100 14.31 4.79 14.90
CA ARG A 100 15.25 3.91 15.59
C ARG A 100 16.71 4.27 15.30
N LEU A 101 17.06 4.53 14.03
CA LEU A 101 18.40 4.94 13.63
C LEU A 101 18.80 6.31 14.20
N ALA A 102 17.83 7.19 14.42
CA ALA A 102 18.02 8.48 15.08
C ALA A 102 18.23 8.34 16.60
N ASP A 103 17.44 7.48 17.26
CA ASP A 103 17.50 7.26 18.71
C ASP A 103 18.78 6.52 19.14
N VAL A 104 19.36 5.69 18.26
CA VAL A 104 20.60 4.93 18.53
C VAL A 104 21.65 5.19 17.44
N PRO A 105 22.37 6.32 17.52
CA PRO A 105 23.42 6.64 16.56
C PRO A 105 24.52 5.56 16.52
N GLY A 106 24.86 5.10 15.31
CA GLY A 106 25.88 4.05 15.11
C GLY A 106 25.35 2.62 15.15
N GLU A 107 24.05 2.41 15.40
CA GLU A 107 23.42 1.08 15.25
C GLU A 107 23.50 0.63 13.78
N SER A 108 23.78 -0.66 13.56
CA SER A 108 23.80 -1.20 12.21
C SER A 108 22.40 -1.16 11.59
N LEU A 109 22.32 -0.88 10.29
CA LEU A 109 21.04 -0.85 9.56
C LEU A 109 20.28 -2.18 9.66
N HIS A 110 21.03 -3.29 9.72
CA HIS A 110 20.49 -4.63 9.91
C HIS A 110 19.79 -4.76 11.27
N ASP A 111 20.45 -4.36 12.35
CA ASP A 111 19.90 -4.50 13.70
C ASP A 111 18.69 -3.59 13.91
N ALA A 112 18.73 -2.37 13.38
CA ALA A 112 17.59 -1.46 13.38
C ALA A 112 16.40 -2.02 12.57
N CYS A 113 16.65 -2.70 11.44
CA CYS A 113 15.61 -3.40 10.68
C CYS A 113 15.01 -4.57 11.46
N CYS A 114 15.84 -5.43 12.07
CA CYS A 114 15.38 -6.53 12.90
C CYS A 114 14.53 -6.03 14.08
N TRP A 115 14.95 -4.95 14.74
CA TRP A 115 14.19 -4.32 15.81
C TRP A 115 12.84 -3.80 15.31
N THR A 116 12.83 -3.15 14.15
CA THR A 116 11.62 -2.56 13.55
C THR A 116 10.62 -3.65 13.16
N ALA A 117 11.10 -4.74 12.56
CA ALA A 117 10.27 -5.91 12.24
C ALA A 117 9.72 -6.60 13.50
N ALA A 118 10.52 -6.75 14.55
CA ALA A 118 10.13 -7.47 15.76
C ALA A 118 9.16 -6.69 16.66
N ARG A 119 9.27 -5.36 16.73
CA ARG A 119 8.47 -4.51 17.61
C ARG A 119 7.38 -3.74 16.84
N PRO A 120 7.67 -2.63 16.12
CA PRO A 120 6.69 -1.94 15.26
C PRO A 120 5.94 -2.84 14.30
N GLY A 121 6.61 -3.86 13.73
CA GLY A 121 6.00 -4.78 12.80
C GLY A 121 4.73 -5.44 13.36
N LYS A 122 4.70 -5.81 14.64
CA LYS A 122 3.50 -6.38 15.26
C LYS A 122 2.29 -5.43 15.18
N GLY A 123 2.53 -4.12 15.23
CA GLY A 123 1.51 -3.10 15.03
C GLY A 123 0.98 -3.09 13.59
N ILE A 124 1.88 -3.16 12.61
CA ILE A 124 1.52 -3.24 11.19
C ILE A 124 0.66 -4.48 10.90
N MET A 125 1.07 -5.65 11.40
CA MET A 125 0.30 -6.88 11.20
C MET A 125 -1.07 -6.83 11.88
N ARG A 126 -1.16 -6.25 13.08
CA ARG A 126 -2.45 -6.03 13.77
C ARG A 126 -3.36 -5.11 12.96
N ASN A 127 -2.82 -4.03 12.40
CA ASN A 127 -3.58 -3.11 11.56
C ASN A 127 -4.11 -3.80 10.30
N ALA A 128 -3.25 -4.60 9.64
CA ALA A 128 -3.65 -5.37 8.47
C ALA A 128 -4.75 -6.38 8.78
N VAL A 129 -4.67 -7.10 9.90
CA VAL A 129 -5.72 -8.02 10.35
C VAL A 129 -7.00 -7.27 10.70
N LEU A 130 -6.90 -6.09 11.32
CA LEU A 130 -8.07 -5.27 11.65
C LEU A 130 -8.81 -4.85 10.38
N PHE A 131 -8.12 -4.29 9.39
CA PHE A 131 -8.72 -3.91 8.11
C PHE A 131 -9.26 -5.14 7.36
N ALA A 132 -8.50 -6.23 7.31
CA ALA A 132 -8.97 -7.48 6.72
C ALA A 132 -10.27 -7.95 7.39
N ALA A 133 -10.36 -7.94 8.72
CA ALA A 133 -11.59 -8.31 9.42
C ALA A 133 -12.76 -7.36 9.11
N SER A 134 -12.51 -6.05 9.00
CA SER A 134 -13.54 -5.07 8.62
C SER A 134 -14.13 -5.34 7.24
N PHE A 135 -13.28 -5.65 6.26
CA PHE A 135 -13.73 -5.93 4.88
C PHE A 135 -14.19 -7.37 4.67
N ALA A 136 -13.82 -8.30 5.56
CA ALA A 136 -14.28 -9.70 5.51
C ALA A 136 -15.81 -9.82 5.64
N VAL A 137 -16.47 -8.86 6.30
CA VAL A 137 -17.94 -8.82 6.39
C VAL A 137 -18.60 -8.74 5.00
N MET A 138 -17.94 -8.13 4.01
CA MET A 138 -18.45 -8.06 2.64
C MET A 138 -18.58 -9.44 1.96
N ILE A 139 -17.81 -10.43 2.42
CA ILE A 139 -17.87 -11.82 1.92
C ILE A 139 -19.21 -12.48 2.28
N LEU A 140 -19.88 -11.99 3.33
CA LEU A 140 -21.20 -12.48 3.75
C LEU A 140 -22.36 -11.86 2.95
N ALA A 141 -22.07 -10.93 2.03
CA ALA A 141 -23.11 -10.28 1.24
C ALA A 141 -23.70 -11.24 0.19
N PRO A 142 -25.00 -11.10 -0.15
CA PRO A 142 -25.67 -11.99 -1.11
C PRO A 142 -25.24 -11.75 -2.58
N LEU A 143 -24.67 -10.58 -2.87
CA LEU A 143 -24.33 -10.18 -4.24
C LEU A 143 -22.83 -10.43 -4.53
N THR A 144 -22.56 -11.21 -5.58
CA THR A 144 -21.22 -11.69 -5.99
C THR A 144 -20.15 -10.60 -6.12
N PRO A 145 -20.44 -9.40 -6.68
CA PRO A 145 -19.53 -8.26 -6.65
C PRO A 145 -18.94 -7.94 -5.27
N TYR A 146 -19.75 -7.91 -4.21
CA TYR A 146 -19.28 -7.59 -2.86
C TYR A 146 -18.41 -8.71 -2.29
N ILE A 147 -18.77 -9.97 -2.55
CA ILE A 147 -17.97 -11.13 -2.12
C ILE A 147 -16.58 -11.07 -2.74
N THR A 148 -16.52 -10.80 -4.05
CA THR A 148 -15.24 -10.76 -4.77
C THR A 148 -14.37 -9.61 -4.26
N VAL A 149 -14.96 -8.44 -4.12
CA VAL A 149 -14.26 -7.26 -3.61
C VAL A 149 -13.78 -7.47 -2.18
N GLY A 150 -14.62 -8.04 -1.30
CA GLY A 150 -14.25 -8.36 0.07
C GLY A 150 -13.05 -9.31 0.13
N ALA A 151 -13.11 -10.41 -0.63
CA ALA A 151 -12.01 -11.35 -0.76
C ALA A 151 -10.72 -10.68 -1.30
N PHE A 152 -10.86 -9.78 -2.27
CA PHE A 152 -9.76 -9.01 -2.86
C PHE A 152 -9.09 -8.13 -1.81
N ILE A 153 -9.84 -7.29 -1.08
CA ILE A 153 -9.27 -6.40 -0.06
C ILE A 153 -8.59 -7.20 1.05
N VAL A 154 -9.25 -8.24 1.56
CA VAL A 154 -8.71 -9.11 2.61
C VAL A 154 -7.36 -9.67 2.19
N SER A 155 -7.29 -10.24 0.98
CA SER A 155 -6.06 -10.79 0.42
C SER A 155 -5.00 -9.70 0.26
N MET A 156 -5.39 -8.51 -0.20
CA MET A 156 -4.49 -7.38 -0.40
C MET A 156 -3.88 -6.83 0.88
N MET A 157 -4.66 -6.70 1.94
CA MET A 157 -4.18 -6.23 3.24
C MET A 157 -3.19 -7.22 3.85
N LEU A 158 -3.56 -8.50 3.90
CA LEU A 158 -2.71 -9.53 4.50
C LEU A 158 -1.42 -9.73 3.69
N LEU A 159 -1.53 -9.80 2.36
CA LEU A 159 -0.37 -9.97 1.49
C LEU A 159 0.53 -8.74 1.51
N SER A 160 -0.02 -7.52 1.50
CA SER A 160 0.78 -6.29 1.58
C SER A 160 1.55 -6.20 2.89
N ALA A 161 0.91 -6.51 4.02
CA ALA A 161 1.58 -6.50 5.31
C ALA A 161 2.71 -7.54 5.37
N LEU A 162 2.46 -8.74 4.84
CA LEU A 162 3.47 -9.79 4.76
C LEU A 162 4.64 -9.39 3.83
N MET A 163 4.34 -8.85 2.65
CA MET A 163 5.37 -8.39 1.71
C MET A 163 6.16 -7.22 2.28
N THR A 164 5.53 -6.30 2.99
CA THR A 164 6.23 -5.21 3.68
C THR A 164 7.16 -5.77 4.75
N MET A 165 6.74 -6.77 5.53
CA MET A 165 7.60 -7.39 6.54
C MET A 165 8.76 -8.21 5.98
N LEU A 166 8.62 -8.78 4.78
CA LEU A 166 9.64 -9.64 4.18
C LEU A 166 10.55 -8.87 3.22
N VAL A 167 9.94 -8.22 2.23
CA VAL A 167 10.63 -7.56 1.12
C VAL A 167 11.30 -6.28 1.58
N LEU A 168 10.65 -5.47 2.43
CA LEU A 168 11.21 -4.18 2.84
C LEU A 168 12.52 -4.32 3.62
N PRO A 169 12.64 -5.13 4.70
CA PRO A 169 13.92 -5.29 5.39
C PRO A 169 14.98 -5.96 4.51
N ALA A 170 14.60 -6.89 3.63
CA ALA A 170 15.52 -7.49 2.66
C ALA A 170 16.09 -6.44 1.69
N LEU A 171 15.24 -5.56 1.15
CA LEU A 171 15.69 -4.48 0.27
C LEU A 171 16.53 -3.45 1.01
N VAL A 172 16.14 -3.06 2.22
CA VAL A 172 16.88 -2.08 3.02
C VAL A 172 18.27 -2.60 3.38
N THR A 173 18.40 -3.88 3.77
CA THR A 173 19.71 -4.49 4.09
C THR A 173 20.62 -4.61 2.86
N VAL A 174 20.09 -5.01 1.71
CA VAL A 174 20.86 -5.15 0.46
C VAL A 174 21.24 -3.79 -0.14
N LEU A 175 20.30 -2.84 -0.16
CA LEU A 175 20.48 -1.51 -0.75
C LEU A 175 20.95 -0.46 0.25
N GLY A 176 21.28 -0.87 1.48
CA GLY A 176 21.63 0.02 2.58
C GLY A 176 22.79 0.97 2.26
N ARG A 177 23.76 0.54 1.46
CA ARG A 177 24.89 1.39 1.01
C ARG A 177 24.47 2.49 0.03
N TRP A 178 23.34 2.31 -0.66
CA TRP A 178 22.81 3.24 -1.66
C TRP A 178 21.79 4.22 -1.07
N LEU A 179 21.25 3.89 0.11
CA LEU A 179 20.26 4.68 0.82
C LEU A 179 20.94 5.83 1.59
N PRO A 180 20.55 7.10 1.33
CA PRO A 180 21.04 8.21 2.11
C PRO A 180 20.46 8.11 3.54
N LEU A 181 21.28 8.47 4.53
CA LEU A 181 20.79 8.76 5.87
C LEU A 181 19.79 9.90 5.75
N MET A 182 18.51 9.63 6.06
CA MET A 182 17.51 10.68 6.03
C MET A 182 17.77 11.68 7.15
N PRO A 183 17.60 13.00 6.89
CA PRO A 183 17.50 13.99 7.96
C PRO A 183 16.38 13.58 8.94
N GLU A 184 16.45 13.87 10.23
CA GLU A 184 15.35 13.56 11.16
C GLU A 184 14.05 14.30 10.80
N ALA A 185 12.91 13.63 10.96
CA ALA A 185 11.62 14.30 10.89
C ALA A 185 11.51 15.15 12.15
N ARG A 186 11.29 16.46 12.00
CA ARG A 186 11.16 17.41 13.11
C ARG A 186 10.17 16.84 14.13
N ARG A 187 10.66 16.57 15.35
CA ARG A 187 9.85 16.10 16.47
C ARG A 187 8.66 17.05 16.68
N GLU A 188 7.44 16.54 16.64
CA GLU A 188 6.24 17.23 17.15
C GLU A 188 6.24 17.29 18.70
N THR A 189 7.40 17.38 19.36
CA THR A 189 7.51 17.39 20.83
C THR A 189 7.53 18.79 21.43
N LYS A 190 7.15 19.84 20.68
CA LYS A 190 7.13 21.22 21.24
C LYS A 190 5.74 21.74 21.62
N ASN A 191 4.65 21.02 21.34
CA ASN A 191 3.30 21.51 21.70
C ASN A 191 2.76 20.98 23.04
N ASP A 192 3.22 19.84 23.54
CA ASP A 192 2.75 19.33 24.84
C ASP A 192 3.40 20.05 26.04
N GLU A 193 4.59 20.65 25.85
CA GLU A 193 5.24 21.46 26.88
C GLU A 193 4.67 22.89 26.97
N ALA A 194 4.09 23.41 25.87
CA ALA A 194 3.41 24.72 25.87
C ALA A 194 2.04 24.67 26.56
N MET A 195 1.40 23.50 26.67
CA MET A 195 0.09 23.32 27.30
C MET A 195 0.15 23.03 28.81
N LYS A 196 1.34 22.68 29.34
CA LYS A 196 1.56 22.47 30.78
C LYS A 196 2.15 23.69 31.49
N GLY A 197 2.45 24.75 30.74
CA GLY A 197 3.05 25.99 31.25
C GLY A 197 2.17 27.24 31.10
N ALA A 198 0.88 27.09 30.78
CA ALA A 198 -0.12 28.15 30.74
C ALA A 198 -1.28 27.78 31.67
#